data_AF-A0A5D2JHG6-F1
#
_entry.id   AF-A0A5D2JHG6-F1
#
_cell.length_a   1.000
_cell.length_b   1.000
_cell.length_c   1.000
_cell.angle_alpha   90.00
_cell.angle_beta   90.00
_cell.angle_gamma   90.00
#
_symmetry.space_group_name_H-M   'P 1'
#
loop_
_entity.id
_entity.type
_entity.pdbx_description
1 polymer ?
#
loop_
_entity_poly.entity_id
_entity_poly.type
_entity_poly.pdbx_seq_one_letter_code
_entity_poly.pdbx_strand_id
1 'polypeptide(L)'
;MREMGVSVNSVTMLGLVPVFSEPGYISVGMCFHCCCVKLGLNLDFSVANCLVTMYVKCGAIEFGRNLFDEMPKKGLITWNAMISGYAQNGLAADVLELYRKMETAGVCPDAVTFVGVLSSCANLGAVSVGHEVEQRIESSRLGLNPFLNNALINMYARCGNLVKARAIFDGMPVKSVVSWTAIIGGYGMHGYGEIAVELFDEMIKSGIRPDGAAFVSVLCACSHAGLTEKGLEYFSEMKMKHRLQPGPEHYSCVVDLLGRAGRLNEALELIKSMQVKPDGAVWGALLGACKIHRNVEMAELAFERVIEFEPTNIGYYVLLSNIYSEADNLEGVLKVRVMMRERKLKKDPGFSYVEYKGRVHLFLAGDRSHPQKKEIYRMVDELEALVKKLAGCKDNEERRNKEALLGMGVHSEKLAIVFGLLNSEPGTEIVVIKNLRMCEDCHLFFKGVSKIVTRQLVVRDATRFHHFRDGHCSCKDYCTKIDFILKLRNLLEACGVPVQLGGCKCNNMCSNAVWIPENETGSRERADDQPAID
;
A
#
# COMPACT_ATOMS: atom_id res chain seq x y z
N MET A 1 -33.72 -18.34 -32.80
CA MET A 1 -33.04 -19.66 -32.88
C MET A 1 -33.94 -20.80 -32.41
N ARG A 2 -34.13 -21.02 -31.09
CA ARG A 2 -34.94 -22.18 -30.59
C ARG A 2 -36.36 -22.24 -31.18
N GLU A 3 -37.07 -21.11 -31.22
CA GLU A 3 -38.41 -20.97 -31.83
C GLU A 3 -38.43 -21.24 -33.34
N MET A 4 -37.27 -21.17 -33.99
CA MET A 4 -37.08 -21.41 -35.43
C MET A 4 -36.52 -22.82 -35.70
N GLY A 5 -36.46 -23.70 -34.69
CA GLY A 5 -35.88 -25.04 -34.80
C GLY A 5 -34.36 -25.10 -34.97
N VAL A 6 -33.65 -23.96 -34.98
CA VAL A 6 -32.21 -23.90 -35.23
C VAL A 6 -31.44 -24.39 -34.00
N SER A 7 -30.63 -25.44 -34.18
CA SER A 7 -29.78 -26.02 -33.13
C SER A 7 -28.67 -25.06 -32.69
N VAL A 8 -28.29 -25.16 -31.41
CA VAL A 8 -27.21 -24.38 -30.81
C VAL A 8 -25.94 -25.23 -30.83
N ASN A 9 -24.85 -24.69 -31.39
CA ASN A 9 -23.56 -25.37 -31.52
C ASN A 9 -22.44 -24.60 -30.78
N SER A 10 -21.20 -25.12 -30.81
CA SER A 10 -20.06 -24.47 -30.15
C SER A 10 -19.80 -23.06 -30.67
N VAL A 11 -19.90 -22.82 -31.98
CA VAL A 11 -19.77 -21.47 -32.58
C VAL A 11 -20.81 -20.49 -32.01
N THR A 12 -22.05 -20.93 -31.81
CA THR A 12 -23.09 -20.12 -31.17
C THR A 12 -22.74 -19.79 -29.73
N MET A 13 -22.23 -20.76 -28.96
CA MET A 13 -21.80 -20.53 -27.57
C MET A 13 -20.56 -19.62 -27.49
N LEU A 14 -19.62 -19.73 -28.42
CA LEU A 14 -18.44 -18.85 -28.51
C LEU A 14 -18.81 -17.39 -28.75
N GLY A 15 -19.89 -17.11 -29.47
CA GLY A 15 -20.41 -15.74 -29.64
C GLY A 15 -21.18 -15.21 -28.43
N LEU A 16 -21.83 -16.08 -27.66
CA LEU A 16 -22.72 -15.68 -26.56
C LEU A 16 -22.03 -15.63 -25.18
N VAL A 17 -21.15 -16.60 -24.86
CA VAL A 17 -20.46 -16.66 -23.55
C VAL A 17 -19.68 -15.38 -23.21
N PRO A 18 -18.98 -14.70 -24.15
CA PRO A 18 -18.29 -13.45 -23.85
C PRO A 18 -19.20 -12.34 -23.32
N VAL A 19 -20.48 -12.29 -23.71
CA VAL A 19 -21.46 -11.27 -23.27
C VAL A 19 -21.68 -11.31 -21.75
N PHE A 20 -21.53 -12.49 -21.13
CA PHE A 20 -21.72 -12.68 -19.70
C PHE A 20 -20.42 -12.55 -18.87
N SER A 21 -19.36 -11.97 -19.46
CA SER A 21 -18.07 -11.78 -18.78
C SER A 21 -18.03 -10.56 -17.86
N GLU A 22 -19.05 -9.70 -17.88
CA GLU A 22 -19.18 -8.60 -16.92
C GLU A 22 -19.71 -9.14 -15.58
N PRO A 23 -19.13 -8.77 -14.42
CA PRO A 23 -19.50 -9.32 -13.12
C PRO A 23 -21.00 -9.33 -12.78
N GLY A 24 -21.74 -8.33 -13.27
CA GLY A 24 -23.20 -8.24 -13.09
C GLY A 24 -24.01 -9.35 -13.77
N TYR A 25 -23.43 -10.10 -14.70
CA TYR A 25 -24.09 -11.17 -15.46
C TYR A 25 -23.68 -12.58 -15.05
N ILE A 26 -22.89 -12.77 -13.98
CA ILE A 26 -22.42 -14.09 -13.54
C ILE A 26 -23.53 -15.14 -13.38
N SER A 27 -24.71 -14.75 -12.86
CA SER A 27 -25.87 -15.65 -12.72
C SER A 27 -26.39 -16.15 -14.07
N VAL A 28 -26.43 -15.28 -15.08
CA VAL A 28 -26.80 -15.63 -16.46
C VAL A 28 -25.70 -16.46 -17.11
N GLY A 29 -24.44 -16.12 -16.89
CA GLY A 29 -23.27 -16.90 -17.32
C GLY A 29 -23.28 -18.35 -16.79
N MET A 30 -23.66 -18.54 -15.53
CA MET A 30 -23.87 -19.88 -14.94
C MET A 30 -25.02 -20.64 -15.61
N CYS A 31 -26.14 -19.98 -15.91
CA CYS A 31 -27.22 -20.60 -16.69
C CYS A 31 -26.78 -21.01 -18.11
N PHE A 32 -25.93 -20.21 -18.76
CA PHE A 32 -25.34 -20.56 -20.06
C PHE A 32 -24.31 -21.70 -19.95
N HIS A 33 -23.51 -21.76 -18.89
CA HIS A 33 -22.63 -22.91 -18.62
C HIS A 33 -23.45 -24.19 -18.46
N CYS A 34 -24.51 -24.17 -17.63
CA CYS A 34 -25.44 -25.29 -17.48
C CYS A 34 -26.11 -25.70 -18.80
N CYS A 35 -26.34 -24.75 -19.72
CA CYS A 35 -26.82 -25.05 -21.07
C CYS A 35 -25.74 -25.70 -21.95
N CYS A 36 -24.46 -25.32 -21.81
CA CYS A 36 -23.35 -25.97 -22.50
C CYS A 36 -23.18 -27.42 -22.04
N VAL A 37 -23.22 -27.67 -20.73
CA VAL A 37 -23.14 -29.02 -20.15
C VAL A 37 -24.30 -29.90 -20.61
N LYS A 38 -25.55 -29.41 -20.56
CA LYS A 38 -26.74 -30.15 -21.03
C LYS A 38 -26.73 -30.47 -22.54
N LEU A 39 -25.90 -29.79 -23.32
CA LEU A 39 -25.73 -30.03 -24.76
C LEU A 39 -24.41 -30.76 -25.09
N GLY A 40 -23.61 -31.15 -24.09
CA GLY A 40 -22.27 -31.72 -24.27
C GLY A 40 -21.21 -30.75 -24.84
N LEU A 41 -21.58 -29.48 -25.04
CA LEU A 41 -20.71 -28.44 -25.62
C LEU A 41 -19.60 -27.99 -24.66
N ASN A 42 -19.67 -28.32 -23.38
CA ASN A 42 -18.57 -28.12 -22.44
C ASN A 42 -17.33 -29.00 -22.73
N LEU A 43 -17.47 -30.03 -23.57
CA LEU A 43 -16.35 -30.85 -24.06
C LEU A 43 -15.60 -30.19 -25.24
N ASP A 44 -16.16 -29.16 -25.86
CA ASP A 44 -15.45 -28.35 -26.86
C ASP A 44 -14.42 -27.46 -26.13
N PHE A 45 -13.14 -27.67 -26.46
CA PHE A 45 -12.01 -26.95 -25.85
C PHE A 45 -12.16 -25.42 -25.91
N SER A 46 -12.73 -24.90 -26.99
CA SER A 46 -12.91 -23.46 -27.22
C SER A 46 -14.03 -22.92 -26.32
N VAL A 47 -15.15 -23.64 -26.24
CA VAL A 47 -16.28 -23.27 -25.38
C VAL A 47 -15.87 -23.32 -23.90
N ALA A 48 -15.17 -24.38 -23.47
CA ALA A 48 -14.63 -24.48 -22.12
C ALA A 48 -13.65 -23.33 -21.80
N ASN A 49 -12.74 -23.00 -22.72
CA ASN A 49 -11.81 -21.88 -22.57
C ASN A 49 -12.53 -20.51 -22.44
N CYS A 50 -13.59 -20.28 -23.22
CA CYS A 50 -14.42 -19.08 -23.09
C CYS A 50 -15.19 -19.04 -21.76
N LEU A 51 -15.69 -20.18 -21.27
CA LEU A 51 -16.36 -20.28 -19.98
C LEU A 51 -15.40 -20.01 -18.80
N VAL A 52 -14.18 -20.55 -18.83
CA VAL A 52 -13.10 -20.20 -17.87
C VAL A 52 -12.84 -18.69 -17.89
N THR A 53 -12.72 -18.09 -19.07
CA THR A 53 -12.50 -16.64 -19.24
C THR A 53 -13.65 -15.79 -18.70
N MET A 54 -14.90 -16.24 -18.89
CA MET A 54 -16.11 -15.60 -18.35
C MET A 54 -16.11 -15.64 -16.81
N TYR A 55 -15.91 -16.81 -16.21
CA TYR A 55 -15.84 -16.95 -14.75
C TYR A 55 -14.73 -16.10 -14.13
N VAL A 56 -13.55 -16.07 -14.76
CA VAL A 56 -12.42 -15.25 -14.33
C VAL A 56 -12.76 -13.75 -14.33
N LYS A 57 -13.32 -13.22 -15.43
CA LYS A 57 -13.64 -11.80 -15.54
C LYS A 57 -14.76 -11.37 -14.59
N CYS A 58 -15.68 -12.28 -14.27
CA CYS A 58 -16.72 -12.07 -13.27
C CYS A 58 -16.24 -12.13 -11.81
N GLY A 59 -14.94 -12.33 -11.55
CA GLY A 59 -14.40 -12.53 -10.19
C GLY A 59 -14.79 -13.89 -9.57
N ALA A 60 -15.45 -14.76 -10.32
CA ALA A 60 -15.92 -16.07 -9.89
C ALA A 60 -14.80 -17.14 -9.98
N ILE A 61 -13.66 -16.82 -9.36
CA ILE A 61 -12.37 -17.46 -9.60
C ILE A 61 -12.36 -18.97 -9.25
N GLU A 62 -13.08 -19.40 -8.22
CA GLU A 62 -13.21 -20.82 -7.86
C GLU A 62 -13.91 -21.64 -8.95
N PHE A 63 -14.96 -21.11 -9.57
CA PHE A 63 -15.63 -21.77 -10.70
C PHE A 63 -14.73 -21.83 -11.94
N GLY A 64 -13.94 -20.76 -12.19
CA GLY A 64 -12.91 -20.75 -13.22
C GLY A 64 -11.81 -21.79 -12.97
N ARG A 65 -11.36 -21.94 -11.71
CA ARG A 65 -10.39 -22.97 -11.27
C ARG A 65 -10.89 -24.38 -11.53
N ASN A 66 -12.10 -24.69 -11.07
CA ASN A 66 -12.66 -26.04 -11.16
C ASN A 66 -12.81 -26.46 -12.63
N LEU A 67 -13.40 -25.59 -13.47
CA LEU A 67 -13.52 -25.85 -14.90
C LEU A 67 -12.14 -25.94 -15.59
N PHE A 68 -11.18 -25.08 -15.21
CA PHE A 68 -9.80 -25.20 -15.70
C PHE A 68 -9.21 -26.57 -15.39
N ASP A 69 -9.33 -27.07 -14.15
CA ASP A 69 -8.76 -28.36 -13.77
C ASP A 69 -9.44 -29.52 -14.50
N GLU A 70 -10.77 -29.50 -14.64
CA GLU A 70 -11.55 -30.49 -15.40
C GLU A 70 -11.18 -30.57 -16.90
N MET A 71 -10.69 -29.47 -17.51
CA MET A 71 -10.34 -29.47 -18.94
C MET A 71 -9.20 -30.47 -19.26
N PRO A 72 -9.43 -31.52 -20.10
CA PRO A 72 -8.43 -32.56 -20.37
C PRO A 72 -7.27 -32.08 -21.26
N LYS A 73 -7.40 -30.92 -21.90
CA LYS A 73 -6.35 -30.21 -22.62
C LYS A 73 -6.40 -28.73 -22.24
N LYS A 74 -5.25 -28.13 -21.96
CA LYS A 74 -5.10 -26.74 -21.49
C LYS A 74 -4.08 -26.03 -22.39
N GLY A 75 -4.53 -25.11 -23.25
CA GLY A 75 -3.67 -24.37 -24.18
C GLY A 75 -3.14 -23.08 -23.56
N LEU A 76 -2.19 -22.40 -24.23
CA LEU A 76 -1.61 -21.13 -23.78
C LEU A 76 -2.67 -20.10 -23.34
N ILE A 77 -3.73 -19.93 -24.13
CA ILE A 77 -4.86 -19.03 -23.82
C ILE A 77 -5.55 -19.44 -22.50
N THR A 78 -5.69 -20.73 -22.24
CA THR A 78 -6.34 -21.29 -21.04
C THR A 78 -5.50 -21.03 -19.78
N TRP A 79 -4.18 -21.18 -19.87
CA TRP A 79 -3.25 -20.82 -18.79
C TRP A 79 -3.22 -19.31 -18.57
N ASN A 80 -3.11 -18.52 -19.65
CA ASN A 80 -3.09 -17.05 -19.58
C ASN A 80 -4.38 -16.45 -19.01
N ALA A 81 -5.55 -17.04 -19.29
CA ALA A 81 -6.82 -16.63 -18.69
C ALA A 81 -6.78 -16.76 -17.16
N MET A 82 -6.37 -17.92 -16.64
CA MET A 82 -6.26 -18.14 -15.20
C MET A 82 -5.14 -17.34 -14.54
N ILE A 83 -3.97 -17.22 -15.17
CA ILE A 83 -2.84 -16.41 -14.67
C ILE A 83 -3.23 -14.92 -14.59
N SER A 84 -3.90 -14.39 -15.63
CA SER A 84 -4.40 -13.01 -15.62
C SER A 84 -5.48 -12.81 -14.57
N GLY A 85 -6.41 -13.76 -14.44
CA GLY A 85 -7.49 -13.73 -13.45
C GLY A 85 -6.99 -13.70 -12.02
N TYR A 86 -6.06 -14.61 -11.68
CA TYR A 86 -5.41 -14.65 -10.37
C TYR A 86 -4.66 -13.35 -10.08
N ALA A 87 -3.87 -12.83 -11.02
CA ALA A 87 -3.15 -11.57 -10.86
C ALA A 87 -4.09 -10.37 -10.63
N GLN A 88 -5.22 -10.31 -11.36
CA GLN A 88 -6.24 -9.27 -11.23
C GLN A 88 -7.00 -9.34 -9.89
N ASN A 89 -7.17 -10.53 -9.33
CA ASN A 89 -7.84 -10.76 -8.04
C ASN A 89 -6.86 -10.81 -6.84
N GLY A 90 -5.60 -10.38 -7.03
CA GLY A 90 -4.61 -10.28 -5.96
C GLY A 90 -3.99 -11.61 -5.49
N LEU A 91 -4.32 -12.73 -6.14
CA LEU A 91 -3.87 -14.09 -5.83
C LEU A 91 -2.43 -14.34 -6.33
N ALA A 92 -1.50 -13.50 -5.89
CA ALA A 92 -0.14 -13.43 -6.42
C ALA A 92 0.68 -14.71 -6.15
N ALA A 93 0.45 -15.40 -5.04
CA ALA A 93 1.12 -16.66 -4.73
C ALA A 93 0.68 -17.78 -5.70
N ASP A 94 -0.62 -17.85 -5.93
CA ASP A 94 -1.27 -18.81 -6.83
C ASP A 94 -0.85 -18.61 -8.28
N VAL A 95 -0.56 -17.36 -8.71
CA VAL A 95 0.06 -17.09 -10.03
C VAL A 95 1.42 -17.77 -10.15
N LEU A 96 2.30 -17.67 -9.14
CA LEU A 96 3.64 -18.25 -9.20
C LEU A 96 3.60 -19.79 -9.14
N GLU A 97 2.63 -20.37 -8.44
CA GLU A 97 2.38 -21.82 -8.50
C GLU A 97 1.82 -22.25 -9.86
N LEU A 98 0.85 -21.50 -10.40
CA LEU A 98 0.21 -21.81 -11.68
C LEU A 98 1.19 -21.66 -12.86
N TYR A 99 2.09 -20.69 -12.80
CA TYR A 99 3.21 -20.55 -13.73
C TYR A 99 4.11 -21.78 -13.72
N ARG A 100 4.57 -22.22 -12.55
CA ARG A 100 5.37 -23.46 -12.42
C ARG A 100 4.63 -24.69 -12.96
N LYS A 101 3.32 -24.79 -12.72
CA LYS A 101 2.47 -25.84 -13.31
C LYS A 101 2.43 -25.76 -14.84
N MET A 102 2.30 -24.57 -15.43
CA MET A 102 2.33 -24.33 -16.88
C MET A 102 3.64 -24.79 -17.52
N GLU A 103 4.77 -24.49 -16.86
CA GLU A 103 6.11 -24.92 -17.29
C GLU A 103 6.27 -26.44 -17.24
N THR A 104 5.86 -27.09 -16.14
CA THR A 104 5.90 -28.56 -16.02
C THR A 104 4.97 -29.26 -17.02
N ALA A 105 3.94 -28.57 -17.52
CA ALA A 105 3.07 -29.05 -18.60
C ALA A 105 3.66 -28.80 -20.01
N GLY A 106 4.88 -28.24 -20.12
CA GLY A 106 5.56 -27.98 -21.39
C GLY A 106 4.96 -26.81 -22.20
N VAL A 107 4.06 -26.00 -21.61
CA VAL A 107 3.42 -24.89 -22.32
C VAL A 107 4.32 -23.66 -22.24
N CYS A 108 4.85 -23.25 -23.40
CA CYS A 108 5.73 -22.10 -23.51
C CYS A 108 5.01 -20.80 -23.09
N PRO A 109 5.54 -20.03 -22.10
CA PRO A 109 5.03 -18.72 -21.74
C PRO A 109 5.12 -17.69 -22.88
N ASP A 110 4.20 -16.73 -22.89
CA ASP A 110 4.23 -15.56 -23.77
C ASP A 110 4.30 -14.24 -22.98
N ALA A 111 4.23 -13.11 -23.69
CA ALA A 111 4.27 -11.80 -23.06
C ALA A 111 3.11 -11.54 -22.08
N VAL A 112 1.92 -12.14 -22.29
CA VAL A 112 0.79 -12.02 -21.36
C VAL A 112 1.06 -12.85 -20.10
N THR A 113 1.61 -14.06 -20.25
CA THR A 113 2.08 -14.89 -19.13
C THR A 113 3.07 -14.09 -18.27
N PHE A 114 4.10 -13.53 -18.89
CA PHE A 114 5.17 -12.84 -18.18
C PHE A 114 4.70 -11.55 -17.49
N VAL A 115 3.79 -10.75 -18.07
CA VAL A 115 3.21 -9.57 -17.39
C VAL A 115 2.46 -9.99 -16.12
N GLY A 116 1.66 -11.06 -16.16
CA GLY A 116 0.94 -11.58 -14.99
C GLY A 116 1.88 -12.07 -13.88
N VAL A 117 2.93 -12.80 -14.26
CA VAL A 117 3.94 -13.32 -13.32
C VAL A 117 4.78 -12.19 -12.71
N LEU A 118 5.26 -11.23 -13.51
CA LEU A 118 6.04 -10.08 -13.03
C LEU A 118 5.22 -9.19 -12.09
N SER A 119 3.93 -9.00 -12.35
CA SER A 119 3.01 -8.30 -11.43
C SER A 119 2.89 -9.03 -10.07
N SER A 120 2.83 -10.37 -10.10
CA SER A 120 2.78 -11.19 -8.89
C SER A 120 4.10 -11.20 -8.11
N CYS A 121 5.25 -11.25 -8.81
CA CYS A 121 6.57 -11.01 -8.21
C CYS A 121 6.64 -9.62 -7.55
N ALA A 122 6.17 -8.58 -8.24
CA ALA A 122 6.09 -7.21 -7.73
C ALA A 122 5.23 -7.12 -6.46
N ASN A 123 4.11 -7.85 -6.39
CA ASN A 123 3.25 -7.86 -5.21
C ASN A 123 3.91 -8.58 -4.02
N LEU A 124 4.54 -9.73 -4.23
CA LEU A 124 5.13 -10.59 -3.18
C LEU A 124 6.55 -10.17 -2.72
N GLY A 125 7.31 -9.48 -3.57
CA GLY A 125 8.76 -9.29 -3.36
C GLY A 125 9.62 -10.45 -3.87
N ALA A 126 9.10 -11.28 -4.78
CA ALA A 126 9.80 -12.46 -5.30
C ALA A 126 10.80 -12.10 -6.42
N VAL A 127 11.90 -11.44 -6.05
CA VAL A 127 12.90 -10.92 -7.01
C VAL A 127 13.65 -12.04 -7.73
N SER A 128 13.85 -13.19 -7.09
CA SER A 128 14.51 -14.35 -7.70
C SER A 128 13.71 -14.87 -8.90
N VAL A 129 12.40 -15.11 -8.71
CA VAL A 129 11.48 -15.52 -9.80
C VAL A 129 11.34 -14.41 -10.85
N GLY A 130 11.36 -13.14 -10.43
CA GLY A 130 11.37 -11.99 -11.35
C GLY A 130 12.59 -11.97 -12.28
N HIS A 131 13.76 -12.35 -11.77
CA HIS A 131 15.00 -12.45 -12.55
C HIS A 131 15.06 -13.72 -13.41
N GLU A 132 14.54 -14.86 -12.94
CA GLU A 132 14.35 -16.06 -13.79
C GLU A 132 13.46 -15.75 -15.00
N VAL A 133 12.43 -14.91 -14.83
CA VAL A 133 11.58 -14.41 -15.92
C VAL A 133 12.33 -13.42 -16.81
N GLU A 134 13.11 -12.49 -16.26
CA GLU A 134 13.95 -11.57 -17.04
C GLU A 134 14.88 -12.34 -18.00
N GLN A 135 15.64 -13.31 -17.49
CA GLN A 135 16.57 -14.13 -18.30
C GLN A 135 15.86 -14.85 -19.46
N ARG A 136 14.57 -15.21 -19.30
CA ARG A 136 13.75 -15.84 -20.35
C ARG A 136 13.19 -14.83 -21.36
N ILE A 137 12.96 -13.59 -20.94
CA ILE A 137 12.60 -12.48 -21.82
C ILE A 137 13.82 -12.07 -22.67
N GLU A 138 15.02 -12.05 -22.08
CA GLU A 138 16.30 -11.77 -22.75
C GLU A 138 16.74 -12.89 -23.73
N SER A 139 16.61 -14.16 -23.33
CA SER A 139 16.98 -15.31 -24.18
C SER A 139 15.94 -15.68 -25.25
N SER A 140 14.79 -15.00 -25.26
CA SER A 140 13.77 -15.11 -26.31
C SER A 140 13.71 -13.83 -27.15
N ARG A 141 12.90 -13.82 -28.22
CA ARG A 141 12.71 -12.63 -29.08
C ARG A 141 11.83 -11.54 -28.42
N LEU A 142 11.78 -11.49 -27.09
CA LEU A 142 10.86 -10.67 -26.32
C LEU A 142 11.52 -9.50 -25.57
N GLY A 143 12.85 -9.47 -25.40
CA GLY A 143 13.55 -8.38 -24.68
C GLY A 143 13.38 -6.97 -25.26
N LEU A 144 12.99 -6.84 -26.54
CA LEU A 144 12.66 -5.56 -27.16
C LEU A 144 11.18 -5.15 -26.97
N ASN A 145 10.37 -5.93 -26.26
CA ASN A 145 8.96 -5.64 -26.03
C ASN A 145 8.79 -4.57 -24.93
N PRO A 146 8.27 -3.36 -25.24
CA PRO A 146 8.17 -2.29 -24.26
C PRO A 146 7.19 -2.62 -23.12
N PHE A 147 6.17 -3.46 -23.34
CA PHE A 147 5.25 -3.87 -22.28
C PHE A 147 5.95 -4.75 -21.23
N LEU A 148 6.89 -5.60 -21.65
CA LEU A 148 7.68 -6.44 -20.73
C LEU A 148 8.72 -5.62 -19.99
N ASN A 149 9.40 -4.68 -20.66
CA ASN A 149 10.35 -3.78 -20.00
C ASN A 149 9.64 -2.89 -18.96
N ASN A 150 8.43 -2.39 -19.24
CA ASN A 150 7.61 -1.69 -18.26
C ASN A 150 7.22 -2.58 -17.06
N ALA A 151 6.86 -3.85 -17.31
CA ALA A 151 6.56 -4.80 -16.25
C ALA A 151 7.80 -5.14 -15.39
N LEU A 152 8.98 -5.25 -16.00
CA LEU A 152 10.26 -5.46 -15.31
C LEU A 152 10.67 -4.23 -14.47
N ILE A 153 10.51 -3.01 -14.96
CA ILE A 153 10.76 -1.77 -14.21
C ILE A 153 9.89 -1.73 -12.94
N ASN A 154 8.58 -1.93 -13.10
CA ASN A 154 7.64 -1.98 -11.97
C ASN A 154 7.96 -3.14 -11.00
N MET A 155 8.33 -4.32 -11.52
CA MET A 155 8.69 -5.47 -10.68
C MET A 155 9.95 -5.18 -9.86
N TYR A 156 11.04 -4.77 -10.48
CA TYR A 156 12.29 -4.50 -9.76
C TYR A 156 12.17 -3.36 -8.75
N ALA A 157 11.48 -2.27 -9.11
CA ALA A 157 11.20 -1.19 -8.16
C ALA A 157 10.36 -1.69 -6.97
N ARG A 158 9.26 -2.40 -7.22
CA ARG A 158 8.40 -2.92 -6.13
C ARG A 158 9.03 -4.08 -5.34
N CYS A 159 10.04 -4.76 -5.87
CA CYS A 159 10.89 -5.70 -5.13
C CYS A 159 12.08 -5.02 -4.40
N GLY A 160 12.23 -3.71 -4.49
CA GLY A 160 13.24 -2.91 -3.77
C GLY A 160 14.51 -2.59 -4.57
N ASN A 161 14.73 -3.24 -5.71
CA ASN A 161 15.90 -3.04 -6.57
C ASN A 161 15.68 -1.89 -7.58
N LEU A 162 15.59 -0.67 -7.06
CA LEU A 162 15.40 0.53 -7.87
C LEU A 162 16.55 0.79 -8.86
N VAL A 163 17.75 0.29 -8.57
CA VAL A 163 18.93 0.40 -9.45
C VAL A 163 18.73 -0.40 -10.75
N LYS A 164 18.29 -1.66 -10.65
CA LYS A 164 17.98 -2.50 -11.82
C LYS A 164 16.78 -1.95 -12.60
N ALA A 165 15.76 -1.44 -11.90
CA ALA A 165 14.64 -0.76 -12.54
C ALA A 165 15.08 0.48 -13.36
N ARG A 166 15.95 1.33 -12.80
CA ARG A 166 16.54 2.47 -13.52
C ARG A 166 17.38 2.03 -14.71
N ALA A 167 18.23 1.01 -14.56
CA ALA A 167 19.07 0.49 -15.64
C ALA A 167 18.26 -0.06 -16.83
N ILE A 168 17.16 -0.78 -16.57
CA ILE A 168 16.24 -1.23 -17.64
C ILE A 168 15.59 -0.03 -18.32
N PHE A 169 15.07 0.93 -17.55
CA PHE A 169 14.46 2.15 -18.08
C PHE A 169 15.42 2.92 -18.98
N ASP A 170 16.64 3.20 -18.53
CA ASP A 170 17.66 3.92 -19.31
C ASP A 170 17.98 3.17 -20.61
N GLY A 171 18.12 1.84 -20.55
CA GLY A 171 18.35 0.97 -21.71
C GLY A 171 17.20 0.87 -22.71
N MET A 172 15.97 1.31 -22.39
CA MET A 172 14.86 1.29 -23.35
C MET A 172 15.10 2.27 -24.52
N PRO A 173 15.14 1.79 -25.79
CA PRO A 173 15.41 2.65 -26.96
C PRO A 173 14.23 3.57 -27.30
N VAL A 174 13.00 3.20 -26.89
CA VAL A 174 11.80 4.03 -27.01
C VAL A 174 11.07 3.99 -25.67
N LYS A 175 10.98 5.15 -25.01
CA LYS A 175 10.34 5.32 -23.70
C LYS A 175 8.91 5.87 -23.91
N SER A 176 7.90 5.09 -23.52
CA SER A 176 6.48 5.50 -23.58
C SER A 176 6.00 6.12 -22.26
N VAL A 177 4.82 6.74 -22.27
CA VAL A 177 4.17 7.28 -21.06
C VAL A 177 4.20 6.29 -19.88
N VAL A 178 3.89 5.01 -20.15
CA VAL A 178 3.90 3.94 -19.14
C VAL A 178 5.29 3.66 -18.57
N SER A 179 6.36 3.79 -19.37
CA SER A 179 7.74 3.60 -18.89
C SER A 179 8.17 4.70 -17.92
N TRP A 180 7.80 5.96 -18.21
CA TRP A 180 8.04 7.10 -17.32
C TRP A 180 7.22 6.98 -16.05
N THR A 181 5.91 6.72 -16.16
CA THR A 181 5.02 6.48 -15.02
C THR A 181 5.54 5.38 -14.08
N ALA A 182 6.04 4.27 -14.63
CA ALA A 182 6.59 3.18 -13.84
C ALA A 182 7.85 3.58 -13.05
N ILE A 183 8.80 4.29 -13.66
CA ILE A 183 10.04 4.71 -12.96
C ILE A 183 9.78 5.85 -11.96
N ILE A 184 8.93 6.83 -12.31
CA ILE A 184 8.49 7.94 -11.43
C ILE A 184 7.78 7.38 -10.19
N GLY A 185 6.82 6.48 -10.39
CA GLY A 185 6.13 5.79 -9.30
C GLY A 185 7.08 4.96 -8.43
N GLY A 186 8.11 4.35 -9.03
CA GLY A 186 9.20 3.68 -8.32
C GLY A 186 9.94 4.62 -7.36
N TYR A 187 10.55 5.70 -7.87
CA TYR A 187 11.28 6.67 -7.02
C TYR A 187 10.36 7.29 -5.95
N GLY A 188 9.09 7.59 -6.27
CA GLY A 188 8.08 8.06 -5.33
C GLY A 188 7.71 7.05 -4.23
N MET A 189 7.62 5.75 -4.55
CA MET A 189 7.39 4.68 -3.57
C MET A 189 8.59 4.48 -2.65
N HIS A 190 9.81 4.80 -3.09
CA HIS A 190 11.02 4.78 -2.27
C HIS A 190 11.24 6.05 -1.42
N GLY A 191 10.45 7.11 -1.62
CA GLY A 191 10.58 8.39 -0.93
C GLY A 191 11.57 9.37 -1.58
N TYR A 192 12.13 9.03 -2.75
CA TYR A 192 13.01 9.89 -3.54
C TYR A 192 12.20 10.86 -4.42
N GLY A 193 11.33 11.65 -3.78
CA GLY A 193 10.37 12.52 -4.49
C GLY A 193 11.01 13.51 -5.45
N GLU A 194 12.16 14.10 -5.09
CA GLU A 194 12.89 15.05 -5.96
C GLU A 194 13.27 14.40 -7.30
N ILE A 195 13.78 13.16 -7.29
CA ILE A 195 14.17 12.43 -8.52
C ILE A 195 12.92 12.05 -9.34
N ALA A 196 11.80 11.76 -8.69
CA ALA A 196 10.53 11.52 -9.38
C ALA A 196 9.96 12.79 -10.04
N VAL A 197 10.17 13.96 -9.43
CA VAL A 197 9.86 15.29 -9.98
C VAL A 197 10.78 15.62 -11.16
N GLU A 198 12.10 15.41 -11.02
CA GLU A 198 13.08 15.56 -12.11
C GLU A 198 12.73 14.69 -13.34
N LEU A 199 12.37 13.42 -13.11
CA LEU A 199 11.95 12.47 -14.15
C LEU A 199 10.62 12.89 -14.83
N PHE A 200 9.67 13.46 -14.09
CA PHE A 200 8.42 13.97 -14.66
C PHE A 200 8.65 15.21 -15.54
N ASP A 201 9.55 16.10 -15.11
CA ASP A 201 9.98 17.22 -15.93
C ASP A 201 10.81 16.76 -17.16
N GLU A 202 11.65 15.74 -17.02
CA GLU A 202 12.43 15.14 -18.13
C GLU A 202 11.51 14.48 -19.17
N MET A 203 10.47 13.78 -18.74
CA MET A 203 9.40 13.22 -19.57
C MET A 203 8.72 14.29 -20.44
N ILE A 204 8.34 15.43 -19.83
CA ILE A 204 7.73 16.57 -20.52
C ILE A 204 8.72 17.21 -21.51
N LYS A 205 9.98 17.44 -21.09
CA LYS A 205 11.06 17.97 -21.95
C LYS A 205 11.36 17.06 -23.15
N SER A 206 11.18 15.75 -22.98
CA SER A 206 11.30 14.73 -24.03
C SER A 206 10.10 14.68 -25.00
N GLY A 207 9.13 15.58 -24.86
CA GLY A 207 7.92 15.63 -25.69
C GLY A 207 6.87 14.56 -25.38
N ILE A 208 7.07 13.75 -24.32
CA ILE A 208 6.10 12.75 -23.90
C ILE A 208 5.01 13.43 -23.07
N ARG A 209 3.79 13.52 -23.62
CA ARG A 209 2.64 14.10 -22.90
C ARG A 209 2.27 13.18 -21.72
N PRO A 210 2.26 13.67 -20.47
CA PRO A 210 1.75 12.91 -19.33
C PRO A 210 0.24 12.67 -19.43
N ASP A 211 -0.19 11.52 -18.91
CA ASP A 211 -1.57 11.14 -18.68
C ASP A 211 -1.92 11.21 -17.18
N GLY A 212 -3.13 10.80 -16.81
CA GLY A 212 -3.55 10.79 -15.40
C GLY A 212 -2.70 9.85 -14.52
N ALA A 213 -2.23 8.72 -15.04
CA ALA A 213 -1.40 7.80 -14.26
C ALA A 213 -0.02 8.39 -13.97
N ALA A 214 0.54 9.15 -14.91
CA ALA A 214 1.76 9.94 -14.70
C ALA A 214 1.55 11.02 -13.63
N PHE A 215 0.44 11.76 -13.68
CA PHE A 215 0.10 12.78 -12.68
C PHE A 215 -0.11 12.17 -11.27
N VAL A 216 -0.87 11.08 -11.14
CA VAL A 216 -1.00 10.33 -9.87
C VAL A 216 0.38 9.93 -9.33
N SER A 217 1.28 9.45 -10.19
CA SER A 217 2.61 8.99 -9.79
C SER A 217 3.49 10.13 -9.23
N VAL A 218 3.52 11.30 -9.88
CA VAL A 218 4.29 12.45 -9.36
C VAL A 218 3.63 13.11 -8.14
N LEU A 219 2.29 13.13 -8.06
CA LEU A 219 1.56 13.63 -6.88
C LEU A 219 1.78 12.75 -5.65
N CYS A 220 1.74 11.42 -5.80
CA CYS A 220 2.14 10.46 -4.76
C CYS A 220 3.60 10.67 -4.31
N ALA A 221 4.52 10.88 -5.26
CA ALA A 221 5.92 11.16 -4.95
C ALA A 221 6.09 12.46 -4.15
N CYS A 222 5.36 13.53 -4.52
CA CYS A 222 5.31 14.78 -3.76
C CYS A 222 4.77 14.56 -2.34
N SER A 223 3.68 13.79 -2.17
CA SER A 223 3.09 13.49 -0.86
C SER A 223 4.06 12.72 0.05
N HIS A 224 4.77 11.74 -0.51
CA HIS A 224 5.72 10.92 0.24
C HIS A 224 7.00 11.66 0.64
N ALA A 225 7.43 12.66 -0.13
CA ALA A 225 8.61 13.47 0.16
C ALA A 225 8.31 14.77 0.93
N GLY A 226 7.05 15.23 0.96
CA GLY A 226 6.62 16.48 1.59
C GLY A 226 6.69 17.71 0.67
N LEU A 227 6.66 17.52 -0.65
CA LEU A 227 6.82 18.58 -1.67
C LEU A 227 5.47 19.25 -1.97
N THR A 228 4.83 19.82 -0.93
CA THR A 228 3.45 20.32 -0.96
C THR A 228 3.21 21.32 -2.10
N GLU A 229 3.99 22.38 -2.21
CA GLU A 229 3.76 23.40 -3.24
C GLU A 229 4.01 22.87 -4.66
N LYS A 230 4.98 21.96 -4.85
CA LYS A 230 5.27 21.35 -6.16
C LYS A 230 4.14 20.41 -6.60
N GLY A 231 3.53 19.68 -5.66
CA GLY A 231 2.33 18.88 -5.95
C GLY A 231 1.12 19.74 -6.30
N LEU A 232 0.92 20.87 -5.63
CA LEU A 232 -0.15 21.83 -5.94
C LEU A 232 0.07 22.54 -7.30
N GLU A 233 1.33 22.82 -7.66
CA GLU A 233 1.70 23.29 -8.99
C GLU A 233 1.29 22.26 -10.05
N TYR A 234 1.78 21.01 -9.97
CA TYR A 234 1.44 19.97 -10.96
C TYR A 234 -0.06 19.68 -11.05
N PHE A 235 -0.80 19.69 -9.93
CA PHE A 235 -2.26 19.53 -9.95
C PHE A 235 -2.95 20.67 -10.72
N SER A 236 -2.43 21.89 -10.61
CA SER A 236 -2.90 23.06 -11.37
C SER A 236 -2.53 22.95 -12.86
N GLU A 237 -1.31 22.53 -13.16
CA GLU A 237 -0.81 22.33 -14.53
C GLU A 237 -1.55 21.23 -15.29
N MET A 238 -1.93 20.15 -14.61
CA MET A 238 -2.74 19.06 -15.17
C MET A 238 -3.97 19.61 -15.93
N LYS A 239 -4.68 20.55 -15.29
CA LYS A 239 -5.85 21.22 -15.85
C LYS A 239 -5.47 22.31 -16.85
N MET A 240 -4.57 23.21 -16.47
CA MET A 240 -4.30 24.44 -17.22
C MET A 240 -3.37 24.25 -18.44
N LYS A 241 -2.29 23.46 -18.29
CA LYS A 241 -1.33 23.18 -19.37
C LYS A 241 -1.70 21.92 -20.14
N HIS A 242 -1.99 20.82 -19.43
CA HIS A 242 -2.18 19.50 -20.06
C HIS A 242 -3.63 19.19 -20.48
N ARG A 243 -4.60 20.02 -20.06
CA ARG A 243 -6.03 19.91 -20.37
C ARG A 243 -6.65 18.56 -19.97
N LEU A 244 -6.15 17.97 -18.89
CA LEU A 244 -6.71 16.78 -18.27
C LEU A 244 -7.63 17.21 -17.11
N GLN A 245 -8.77 16.55 -16.93
CA GLN A 245 -9.61 16.77 -15.76
C GLN A 245 -9.17 15.83 -14.64
N PRO A 246 -8.96 16.30 -13.40
CA PRO A 246 -8.61 15.44 -12.28
C PRO A 246 -9.76 14.48 -11.92
N GLY A 247 -9.49 13.17 -11.93
CA GLY A 247 -10.36 12.14 -11.34
C GLY A 247 -10.15 11.99 -9.83
N PRO A 248 -11.01 11.21 -9.12
CA PRO A 248 -10.92 11.03 -7.66
C PRO A 248 -9.53 10.60 -7.17
N GLU A 249 -8.84 9.75 -7.94
CA GLU A 249 -7.47 9.30 -7.67
C GLU A 249 -6.46 10.45 -7.60
N HIS A 250 -6.63 11.51 -8.39
CA HIS A 250 -5.79 12.71 -8.34
C HIS A 250 -6.10 13.55 -7.10
N TYR A 251 -7.38 13.73 -6.77
CA TYR A 251 -7.79 14.44 -5.57
C TYR A 251 -7.35 13.72 -4.29
N SER A 252 -7.42 12.39 -4.23
CA SER A 252 -6.93 11.59 -3.10
C SER A 252 -5.44 11.84 -2.84
N CYS A 253 -4.61 11.90 -3.90
CA CYS A 253 -3.19 12.24 -3.77
C CYS A 253 -2.97 13.65 -3.19
N VAL A 254 -3.76 14.65 -3.59
CA VAL A 254 -3.62 16.03 -3.08
C VAL A 254 -4.21 16.20 -1.68
N VAL A 255 -5.25 15.45 -1.32
CA VAL A 255 -5.79 15.38 0.05
C VAL A 255 -4.77 14.73 0.99
N ASP A 256 -4.06 13.68 0.57
CA ASP A 256 -2.96 13.09 1.34
C ASP A 256 -1.75 14.06 1.45
N LEU A 257 -1.42 14.78 0.37
CA LEU A 257 -0.37 15.82 0.33
C LEU A 257 -0.63 16.97 1.31
N LEU A 258 -1.81 17.61 1.21
CA LEU A 258 -2.25 18.70 2.10
C LEU A 258 -2.43 18.18 3.53
N GLY A 259 -3.04 17.01 3.67
CA GLY A 259 -3.30 16.35 4.93
C GLY A 259 -2.02 16.07 5.73
N ARG A 260 -0.99 15.50 5.11
CA ARG A 260 0.34 15.31 5.72
C ARG A 260 1.05 16.61 6.06
N ALA A 261 0.79 17.69 5.32
CA ALA A 261 1.31 19.02 5.61
C ALA A 261 0.58 19.72 6.77
N GLY A 262 -0.44 19.11 7.38
CA GLY A 262 -1.29 19.73 8.41
C GLY A 262 -2.34 20.70 7.86
N ARG A 263 -2.44 20.85 6.54
CA ARG A 263 -3.38 21.75 5.83
C ARG A 263 -4.78 21.11 5.73
N LEU A 264 -5.29 20.57 6.85
CA LEU A 264 -6.53 19.78 6.93
C LEU A 264 -7.76 20.54 6.41
N ASN A 265 -7.88 21.83 6.75
CA ASN A 265 -9.01 22.64 6.29
C ASN A 265 -8.98 22.81 4.75
N GLU A 266 -7.82 23.05 4.16
CA GLU A 266 -7.67 23.13 2.70
C GLU A 266 -7.93 21.79 2.02
N ALA A 267 -7.54 20.67 2.64
CA ALA A 267 -7.89 19.34 2.17
C ALA A 267 -9.41 19.11 2.17
N LEU A 268 -10.12 19.56 3.20
CA LEU A 268 -11.59 19.46 3.27
C LEU A 268 -12.30 20.40 2.27
N GLU A 269 -11.83 21.64 2.09
CA GLU A 269 -12.36 22.54 1.05
C GLU A 269 -12.07 22.03 -0.36
N LEU A 270 -10.91 21.41 -0.59
CA LEU A 270 -10.60 20.75 -1.86
C LEU A 270 -11.65 19.67 -2.18
N ILE A 271 -11.99 18.81 -1.20
CA ILE A 271 -13.01 17.76 -1.36
C ILE A 271 -14.39 18.37 -1.67
N LYS A 272 -14.79 19.45 -0.97
CA LYS A 272 -16.03 20.18 -1.25
C LYS A 272 -16.06 20.79 -2.66
N SER A 273 -14.90 21.19 -3.19
CA SER A 273 -14.74 21.82 -4.51
C SER A 273 -14.63 20.83 -5.68
N MET A 274 -14.65 19.51 -5.43
CA MET A 274 -14.42 18.50 -6.44
C MET A 274 -15.43 18.55 -7.59
N GLN A 275 -14.92 18.52 -8.82
CA GLN A 275 -15.74 18.48 -10.05
C GLN A 275 -16.20 17.05 -10.45
N VAL A 276 -15.84 16.07 -9.63
CA VAL A 276 -16.21 14.65 -9.73
C VAL A 276 -16.70 14.19 -8.36
N LYS A 277 -17.52 13.13 -8.29
CA LYS A 277 -17.96 12.60 -6.98
C LYS A 277 -16.73 12.10 -6.19
N PRO A 278 -16.52 12.53 -4.93
CA PRO A 278 -15.54 11.91 -4.05
C PRO A 278 -15.80 10.41 -3.89
N ASP A 279 -14.75 9.64 -3.66
CA ASP A 279 -14.80 8.19 -3.43
C ASP A 279 -14.24 7.82 -2.04
N GLY A 280 -14.09 6.52 -1.77
CA GLY A 280 -13.51 6.05 -0.52
C GLY A 280 -12.03 6.39 -0.36
N ALA A 281 -11.25 6.44 -1.45
CA ALA A 281 -9.83 6.81 -1.41
C ALA A 281 -9.62 8.29 -1.04
N VAL A 282 -10.49 9.19 -1.48
CA VAL A 282 -10.47 10.61 -1.12
C VAL A 282 -10.76 10.82 0.37
N TRP A 283 -11.86 10.26 0.88
CA TRP A 283 -12.21 10.40 2.31
C TRP A 283 -11.26 9.61 3.23
N GLY A 284 -10.76 8.46 2.76
CA GLY A 284 -9.74 7.65 3.44
C GLY A 284 -8.40 8.38 3.59
N ALA A 285 -8.00 9.18 2.60
CA ALA A 285 -6.82 10.05 2.70
C ALA A 285 -7.00 11.13 3.79
N LEU A 286 -8.17 11.79 3.84
CA LEU A 286 -8.46 12.78 4.88
C LEU A 286 -8.48 12.13 6.28
N LEU A 287 -9.16 10.99 6.44
CA LEU A 287 -9.18 10.23 7.69
C LEU A 287 -7.76 9.81 8.14
N GLY A 288 -6.89 9.44 7.19
CA GLY A 288 -5.48 9.16 7.43
C GLY A 288 -4.68 10.37 7.91
N ALA A 289 -4.97 11.56 7.38
CA ALA A 289 -4.37 12.82 7.83
C ALA A 289 -4.90 13.26 9.19
N CYS A 290 -6.20 13.10 9.46
CA CYS A 290 -6.81 13.39 10.76
C CYS A 290 -6.17 12.58 11.89
N LYS A 291 -5.74 11.32 11.62
CA LYS A 291 -4.88 10.58 12.56
C LYS A 291 -3.54 11.29 12.80
N ILE A 292 -2.81 11.64 11.74
CA ILE A 292 -1.47 12.26 11.86
C ILE A 292 -1.52 13.54 12.71
N HIS A 293 -2.62 14.28 12.66
CA HIS A 293 -2.80 15.55 13.37
C HIS A 293 -3.75 15.47 14.59
N ARG A 294 -4.18 14.27 15.01
CA ARG A 294 -5.13 13.99 16.11
C ARG A 294 -6.43 14.83 16.08
N ASN A 295 -6.93 15.18 14.88
CA ASN A 295 -8.20 15.89 14.73
C ASN A 295 -9.36 14.89 14.74
N VAL A 296 -10.02 14.72 15.89
CA VAL A 296 -11.10 13.74 16.08
C VAL A 296 -12.37 14.15 15.33
N GLU A 297 -12.79 15.41 15.40
CA GLU A 297 -14.01 15.92 14.76
C GLU A 297 -13.99 15.71 13.23
N MET A 298 -12.86 16.05 12.59
CA MET A 298 -12.70 15.85 11.15
C MET A 298 -12.46 14.37 10.80
N ALA A 299 -11.96 13.54 11.73
CA ALA A 299 -11.92 12.10 11.55
C ALA A 299 -13.33 11.48 11.55
N GLU A 300 -14.23 11.92 12.43
CA GLU A 300 -15.62 11.46 12.45
C GLU A 300 -16.33 11.83 11.14
N LEU A 301 -16.25 13.09 10.70
CA LEU A 301 -16.79 13.54 9.42
C LEU A 301 -16.25 12.73 8.22
N ALA A 302 -14.93 12.53 8.15
CA ALA A 302 -14.31 11.77 7.07
C ALA A 302 -14.71 10.28 7.10
N PHE A 303 -14.85 9.70 8.30
CA PHE A 303 -15.28 8.32 8.47
C PHE A 303 -16.75 8.11 8.10
N GLU A 304 -17.65 9.00 8.52
CA GLU A 304 -19.07 8.91 8.15
C GLU A 304 -19.26 8.89 6.64
N ARG A 305 -18.51 9.72 5.90
CA ARG A 305 -18.54 9.70 4.42
C ARG A 305 -17.86 8.46 3.84
N VAL A 306 -16.70 8.02 4.34
CA VAL A 306 -16.00 6.89 3.72
C VAL A 306 -16.81 5.58 3.79
N ILE A 307 -17.59 5.37 4.86
CA ILE A 307 -18.44 4.18 5.01
C ILE A 307 -19.74 4.21 4.20
N GLU A 308 -20.09 5.33 3.54
CA GLU A 308 -21.14 5.37 2.52
C GLU A 308 -20.71 4.64 1.23
N PHE A 309 -19.41 4.70 0.91
CA PHE A 309 -18.83 4.11 -0.31
C PHE A 309 -18.26 2.71 -0.05
N GLU A 310 -17.52 2.55 1.04
CA GLU A 310 -16.81 1.32 1.38
C GLU A 310 -17.24 0.77 2.76
N PRO A 311 -18.53 0.43 2.97
CA PRO A 311 -19.06 -0.02 4.26
C PRO A 311 -18.44 -1.33 4.79
N THR A 312 -17.73 -2.06 3.94
CA THR A 312 -17.00 -3.29 4.27
C THR A 312 -15.49 -3.08 4.46
N ASN A 313 -14.92 -1.91 4.14
CA ASN A 313 -13.48 -1.68 4.29
C ASN A 313 -13.11 -1.49 5.77
N ILE A 314 -12.60 -2.57 6.35
CA ILE A 314 -12.27 -2.70 7.77
C ILE A 314 -11.12 -1.76 8.18
N GLY A 315 -10.30 -1.32 7.22
CA GLY A 315 -9.19 -0.40 7.45
C GLY A 315 -9.65 0.92 8.07
N TYR A 316 -10.76 1.51 7.61
CA TYR A 316 -11.25 2.79 8.13
C TYR A 316 -11.83 2.67 9.55
N TYR A 317 -12.47 1.55 9.89
CA TYR A 317 -12.93 1.27 11.27
C TYR A 317 -11.76 1.14 12.22
N VAL A 318 -10.73 0.37 11.84
CA VAL A 318 -9.50 0.23 12.62
C VAL A 318 -8.79 1.59 12.75
N LEU A 319 -8.78 2.41 11.70
CA LEU A 319 -8.19 3.74 11.70
C LEU A 319 -8.92 4.69 12.67
N LEU A 320 -10.24 4.82 12.59
CA LEU A 320 -11.01 5.65 13.53
C LEU A 320 -10.91 5.13 14.98
N SER A 321 -10.96 3.80 15.19
CA SER A 321 -10.76 3.20 16.52
C SER A 321 -9.36 3.52 17.09
N ASN A 322 -8.33 3.64 16.25
CA ASN A 322 -7.01 4.07 16.70
C ASN A 322 -6.99 5.57 17.04
N ILE A 323 -7.66 6.42 16.25
CA ILE A 323 -7.77 7.86 16.52
C ILE A 323 -8.45 8.11 17.87
N TYR A 324 -9.57 7.45 18.14
CA TYR A 324 -10.22 7.51 19.47
C TYR A 324 -9.31 6.98 20.59
N SER A 325 -8.55 5.90 20.35
CA SER A 325 -7.60 5.35 21.34
C SER A 325 -6.42 6.27 21.63
N GLU A 326 -5.98 7.06 20.64
CA GLU A 326 -4.91 8.07 20.76
C GLU A 326 -5.40 9.41 21.35
N ALA A 327 -6.72 9.52 21.58
CA ALA A 327 -7.40 10.63 22.25
C ALA A 327 -8.12 10.17 23.54
N ASP A 328 -7.81 8.98 24.06
CA ASP A 328 -8.40 8.33 25.25
C ASP A 328 -9.95 8.22 25.25
N ASN A 329 -10.60 8.38 24.09
CA ASN A 329 -12.05 8.32 23.93
C ASN A 329 -12.55 6.85 23.86
N LEU A 330 -12.74 6.24 25.04
CA LEU A 330 -13.23 4.87 25.15
C LEU A 330 -14.63 4.66 24.54
N GLU A 331 -15.51 5.65 24.59
CA GLU A 331 -16.86 5.56 24.02
C GLU A 331 -16.82 5.41 22.50
N GLY A 332 -16.02 6.22 21.81
CA GLY A 332 -15.79 6.11 20.37
C GLY A 332 -15.20 4.75 19.97
N VAL A 333 -14.25 4.23 20.75
CA VAL A 333 -13.71 2.86 20.54
C VAL A 333 -14.82 1.80 20.67
N LEU A 334 -15.72 1.93 21.64
CA LEU A 334 -16.85 1.00 21.83
C LEU A 334 -17.89 1.13 20.70
N LYS A 335 -18.25 2.36 20.28
CA LYS A 335 -19.12 2.67 19.14
C LYS A 335 -18.62 1.97 17.87
N VAL A 336 -17.33 2.10 17.55
CA VAL A 336 -16.72 1.42 16.39
C VAL A 336 -16.74 -0.11 16.54
N ARG A 337 -16.44 -0.65 17.73
CA ARG A 337 -16.53 -2.09 18.00
C ARG A 337 -17.96 -2.65 17.90
N VAL A 338 -19.00 -1.83 18.08
CA VAL A 338 -20.40 -2.23 17.83
C VAL A 338 -20.66 -2.26 16.32
N MET A 339 -20.39 -1.17 15.60
CA MET A 339 -20.59 -1.09 14.14
C MET A 339 -19.89 -2.22 13.37
N MET A 340 -18.66 -2.60 13.77
CA MET A 340 -17.93 -3.72 13.17
C MET A 340 -18.62 -5.08 13.40
N ARG A 341 -19.22 -5.30 14.58
CA ARG A 341 -19.92 -6.56 14.93
C ARG A 341 -21.24 -6.68 14.20
N GLU A 342 -22.03 -5.61 14.13
CA GLU A 342 -23.30 -5.56 13.39
C GLU A 342 -23.09 -5.84 11.89
N ARG A 343 -22.08 -5.21 11.30
CA ARG A 343 -21.66 -5.42 9.90
C ARG A 343 -20.85 -6.71 9.67
N LYS A 344 -20.67 -7.54 10.71
CA LYS A 344 -19.95 -8.83 10.69
C LYS A 344 -18.50 -8.78 10.17
N LEU A 345 -17.85 -7.62 10.31
CA LEU A 345 -16.51 -7.36 9.77
C LEU A 345 -15.44 -8.11 10.59
N LYS A 346 -14.58 -8.88 9.90
CA LYS A 346 -13.47 -9.64 10.50
C LYS A 346 -12.14 -9.06 10.05
N LYS A 347 -11.39 -8.42 10.96
CA LYS A 347 -10.07 -7.84 10.67
C LYS A 347 -9.12 -8.88 10.06
N ASP A 348 -8.62 -8.58 8.86
CA ASP A 348 -7.62 -9.41 8.18
C ASP A 348 -6.30 -9.49 8.96
N PRO A 349 -5.60 -10.65 8.92
CA PRO A 349 -4.30 -10.78 9.53
C PRO A 349 -3.26 -9.92 8.80
N GLY A 350 -2.47 -9.15 9.56
CA GLY A 350 -1.30 -8.48 9.02
C GLY A 350 -0.18 -9.49 8.79
N PHE A 351 0.23 -9.70 7.53
CA PHE A 351 1.24 -10.68 7.13
C PHE A 351 2.41 -10.03 6.38
N SER A 352 3.59 -10.63 6.54
CA SER A 352 4.83 -10.15 5.93
C SER A 352 5.52 -11.26 5.15
N TYR A 353 6.05 -10.91 3.98
CA TYR A 353 6.90 -11.76 3.15
C TYR A 353 8.36 -11.36 3.30
N VAL A 354 9.26 -12.34 3.19
CA VAL A 354 10.70 -12.15 3.04
C VAL A 354 11.25 -13.23 2.12
N GLU A 355 12.01 -12.86 1.08
CA GLU A 355 12.63 -13.83 0.19
C GLU A 355 14.01 -14.26 0.72
N TYR A 356 14.28 -15.57 0.70
CA TYR A 356 15.57 -16.14 1.03
C TYR A 356 15.85 -17.34 0.13
N LYS A 357 17.02 -17.34 -0.54
CA LYS A 357 17.47 -18.42 -1.44
C LYS A 357 16.38 -18.90 -2.42
N GLY A 358 15.74 -17.96 -3.11
CA GLY A 358 14.68 -18.23 -4.11
C GLY A 358 13.34 -18.71 -3.55
N ARG A 359 13.13 -18.61 -2.22
CA ARG A 359 11.87 -18.96 -1.56
C ARG A 359 11.32 -17.76 -0.80
N VAL A 360 10.04 -17.45 -1.05
CA VAL A 360 9.31 -16.44 -0.27
C VAL A 360 8.77 -17.10 0.99
N HIS A 361 9.19 -16.61 2.15
CA HIS A 361 8.68 -17.03 3.46
C HIS A 361 7.58 -16.07 3.92
N LEU A 362 6.41 -16.62 4.22
CA LEU A 362 5.26 -15.90 4.79
C LEU A 362 5.31 -15.98 6.32
N PHE A 363 5.07 -14.85 6.99
CA PHE A 363 4.86 -14.76 8.44
C PHE A 363 3.54 -14.07 8.76
N LEU A 364 2.72 -14.70 9.60
CA LEU A 364 1.53 -14.09 10.21
C LEU A 364 1.88 -13.37 11.53
N ALA A 365 1.00 -12.49 12.02
CA ALA A 365 1.17 -11.92 13.36
C ALA A 365 0.99 -13.03 14.42
N GLY A 366 1.95 -13.18 15.31
CA GLY A 366 1.97 -14.26 16.31
C GLY A 366 2.24 -15.67 15.75
N ASP A 367 2.78 -15.78 14.53
CA ASP A 367 2.99 -17.06 13.83
C ASP A 367 3.89 -18.03 14.63
N ARG A 368 3.47 -19.30 14.74
CA ARG A 368 4.20 -20.40 15.37
C ARG A 368 4.26 -21.66 14.48
N SER A 369 4.03 -21.52 13.17
CA SER A 369 4.13 -22.58 12.18
C SER A 369 5.57 -22.80 11.69
N HIS A 370 6.33 -21.72 11.49
CA HIS A 370 7.67 -21.75 10.86
C HIS A 370 8.67 -22.66 11.59
N PRO A 371 9.51 -23.45 10.88
CA PRO A 371 10.46 -24.37 11.51
C PRO A 371 11.43 -23.72 12.50
N GLN A 372 11.99 -22.54 12.19
CA GLN A 372 12.99 -21.82 13.01
C GLN A 372 12.33 -20.93 14.09
N LYS A 373 11.08 -21.21 14.49
CA LYS A 373 10.34 -20.31 15.39
C LYS A 373 10.99 -20.11 16.76
N LYS A 374 11.74 -21.08 17.29
CA LYS A 374 12.40 -20.93 18.59
C LYS A 374 13.51 -19.88 18.50
N GLU A 375 14.29 -19.95 17.43
CA GLU A 375 15.42 -19.09 17.13
C GLU A 375 14.95 -17.67 16.78
N ILE A 376 13.89 -17.58 15.97
CA ILE A 376 13.26 -16.30 15.60
C ILE A 376 12.71 -15.57 16.84
N TYR A 377 11.90 -16.22 17.68
CA TYR A 377 11.34 -15.55 18.86
C TYR A 377 12.44 -15.13 19.84
N ARG A 378 13.43 -16.00 20.11
CA ARG A 378 14.55 -15.66 20.99
C ARG A 378 15.30 -14.42 20.50
N MET A 379 15.58 -14.31 19.20
CA MET A 379 16.27 -13.14 18.64
C MET A 379 15.37 -11.88 18.57
N VAL A 380 14.03 -12.03 18.46
CA VAL A 380 13.10 -10.88 18.66
C VAL A 380 13.22 -10.36 20.09
N ASP A 381 13.14 -11.24 21.09
CA ASP A 381 13.21 -10.86 22.51
C ASP A 381 14.57 -10.21 22.87
N GLU A 382 15.68 -10.78 22.36
CA GLU A 382 17.03 -10.23 22.47
C GLU A 382 17.12 -8.81 21.86
N LEU A 383 16.61 -8.62 20.64
CA LEU A 383 16.65 -7.32 19.95
C LEU A 383 15.74 -6.29 20.63
N GLU A 384 14.55 -6.67 21.11
CA GLU A 384 13.68 -5.76 21.85
C GLU A 384 14.33 -5.29 23.15
N ALA A 385 15.01 -6.17 23.88
CA ALA A 385 15.74 -5.81 25.09
C ALA A 385 16.91 -4.84 24.76
N LEU A 386 17.65 -5.09 23.69
CA LEU A 386 18.74 -4.20 23.24
C LEU A 386 18.22 -2.83 22.77
N VAL A 387 17.10 -2.77 22.04
CA VAL A 387 16.48 -1.51 21.61
C VAL A 387 15.96 -0.72 22.81
N LYS A 388 15.30 -1.37 23.78
CA LYS A 388 14.84 -0.73 25.04
C LYS A 388 16.03 -0.16 25.84
N LYS A 389 17.15 -0.89 25.92
CA LYS A 389 18.39 -0.43 26.54
C LYS A 389 19.01 0.79 25.82
N LEU A 390 19.02 0.80 24.49
CA LEU A 390 19.50 1.94 23.69
C LEU A 390 18.59 3.17 23.77
N ALA A 391 17.30 3.00 24.07
CA ALA A 391 16.34 4.09 24.25
C ALA A 391 16.42 4.78 25.62
N GLY A 392 17.16 4.22 26.58
CA GLY A 392 17.27 4.78 27.94
C GLY A 392 15.99 4.66 28.79
N CYS A 393 14.99 3.90 28.33
CA CYS A 393 13.75 3.69 29.07
C CYS A 393 14.00 2.86 30.34
N LYS A 394 13.48 3.31 31.48
CA LYS A 394 13.28 2.46 32.66
C LYS A 394 12.15 1.46 32.39
N ASP A 395 12.16 0.32 33.09
CA ASP A 395 11.10 -0.70 32.99
C ASP A 395 9.79 -0.19 33.60
N ASN A 396 8.94 0.42 32.78
CA ASN A 396 7.54 0.68 33.12
C ASN A 396 6.72 -0.60 32.85
N GLU A 397 6.57 -1.44 33.87
CA GLU A 397 5.84 -2.72 33.80
C GLU A 397 4.39 -2.56 33.28
N GLU A 398 3.76 -1.41 33.50
CA GLU A 398 2.45 -1.05 32.94
C GLU A 398 2.34 -1.23 31.43
N ARG A 399 3.38 -0.88 30.65
CA ARG A 399 3.33 -1.03 29.18
C ARG A 399 3.32 -2.51 28.80
N ARG A 400 4.10 -3.34 29.50
CA ARG A 400 4.11 -4.81 29.37
C ARG A 400 2.73 -5.40 29.69
N ASN A 401 2.08 -4.91 30.75
CA ASN A 401 0.72 -5.32 31.09
C ASN A 401 -0.32 -4.88 30.04
N LYS A 402 -0.24 -3.65 29.48
CA LYS A 402 -1.12 -3.24 28.37
C LYS A 402 -0.93 -4.12 27.13
N GLU A 403 0.31 -4.44 26.75
CA GLU A 403 0.61 -5.32 25.61
C GLU A 403 0.10 -6.76 25.83
N ALA A 404 0.24 -7.29 27.05
CA ALA A 404 -0.27 -8.61 27.43
C ALA A 404 -1.82 -8.68 27.48
N LEU A 405 -2.49 -7.69 28.08
CA LEU A 405 -3.96 -7.65 28.14
C LEU A 405 -4.62 -7.48 26.76
N LEU A 406 -3.93 -6.89 25.79
CA LEU A 406 -4.46 -6.69 24.43
C LEU A 406 -4.32 -7.91 23.51
N GLY A 407 -3.67 -9.00 23.96
CA GLY A 407 -3.52 -10.24 23.18
C GLY A 407 -2.69 -10.08 21.90
N MET A 408 -1.85 -9.03 21.83
CA MET A 408 -1.07 -8.71 20.63
C MET A 408 0.17 -9.59 20.51
N GLY A 409 0.04 -10.69 19.75
CA GLY A 409 1.19 -11.50 19.33
C GLY A 409 2.18 -10.72 18.46
N VAL A 410 3.46 -11.11 18.51
CA VAL A 410 4.58 -10.47 17.80
C VAL A 410 4.22 -10.18 16.34
N HIS A 411 4.40 -8.93 15.92
CA HIS A 411 4.06 -8.47 14.58
C HIS A 411 4.87 -9.20 13.49
N SER A 412 4.23 -9.51 12.36
CA SER A 412 4.82 -10.29 11.28
C SER A 412 6.08 -9.66 10.67
N GLU A 413 6.19 -8.33 10.68
CA GLU A 413 7.37 -7.60 10.23
C GLU A 413 8.60 -7.96 11.09
N LYS A 414 8.42 -8.05 12.42
CA LYS A 414 9.50 -8.38 13.36
C LYS A 414 9.99 -9.81 13.12
N LEU A 415 9.07 -10.76 12.93
CA LEU A 415 9.38 -12.16 12.60
C LEU A 415 10.12 -12.28 11.25
N ALA A 416 9.64 -11.59 10.20
CA ALA A 416 10.22 -11.62 8.87
C ALA A 416 11.63 -10.99 8.82
N ILE A 417 11.83 -9.82 9.46
CA ILE A 417 13.16 -9.21 9.60
C ILE A 417 14.09 -10.14 10.36
N VAL A 418 13.67 -10.71 11.49
CA VAL A 418 14.54 -11.59 12.29
C VAL A 418 14.88 -12.91 11.58
N PHE A 419 13.95 -13.50 10.84
CA PHE A 419 14.27 -14.63 9.94
C PHE A 419 15.33 -14.23 8.91
N GLY A 420 15.23 -13.04 8.31
CA GLY A 420 16.26 -12.50 7.44
C GLY A 420 17.60 -12.32 8.16
N LEU A 421 17.60 -11.76 9.38
CA LEU A 421 18.80 -11.53 10.18
C LEU A 421 19.55 -12.82 10.54
N LEU A 422 18.82 -13.90 10.87
CA LEU A 422 19.36 -15.20 11.24
C LEU A 422 19.97 -15.97 10.07
N ASN A 423 19.41 -15.80 8.86
CA ASN A 423 19.74 -16.65 7.71
C ASN A 423 20.63 -15.97 6.65
N SER A 424 20.75 -14.64 6.64
CA SER A 424 21.59 -13.87 5.71
C SER A 424 22.87 -13.33 6.34
N GLU A 425 23.92 -13.23 5.55
CA GLU A 425 25.26 -12.81 5.99
C GLU A 425 25.30 -11.36 6.47
N PRO A 426 26.20 -10.99 7.41
CA PRO A 426 26.41 -9.61 7.82
C PRO A 426 26.65 -8.68 6.61
N GLY A 427 26.00 -7.51 6.60
CA GLY A 427 26.05 -6.59 5.46
C GLY A 427 25.02 -6.84 4.35
N THR A 428 24.42 -8.04 4.25
CA THR A 428 23.32 -8.30 3.30
C THR A 428 22.11 -7.43 3.61
N GLU A 429 21.56 -6.75 2.61
CA GLU A 429 20.28 -6.03 2.73
C GLU A 429 19.13 -7.01 2.90
N ILE A 430 18.20 -6.70 3.81
CA ILE A 430 17.00 -7.52 4.05
C ILE A 430 15.78 -6.73 3.60
N VAL A 431 15.08 -7.25 2.58
CA VAL A 431 13.82 -6.69 2.07
C VAL A 431 12.63 -7.49 2.63
N VAL A 432 11.69 -6.80 3.27
CA VAL A 432 10.44 -7.36 3.80
C VAL A 432 9.25 -6.64 3.17
N ILE A 433 8.23 -7.40 2.77
CA ILE A 433 7.01 -6.86 2.15
C ILE A 433 5.80 -7.11 3.06
N LYS A 434 5.15 -6.05 3.52
CA LYS A 434 3.99 -6.05 4.43
C LYS A 434 2.70 -5.69 3.68
N ASN A 435 1.60 -6.39 3.97
CA ASN A 435 0.29 -6.16 3.33
C ASN A 435 -0.49 -4.93 3.86
N LEU A 436 -0.16 -4.43 5.04
CA LEU A 436 -0.78 -3.27 5.69
C LEU A 436 0.22 -2.10 5.76
N ARG A 437 -0.26 -0.90 6.12
CA ARG A 437 0.62 0.23 6.47
C ARG A 437 1.41 -0.07 7.75
N MET A 438 2.68 0.32 7.80
CA MET A 438 3.53 0.05 8.97
C MET A 438 3.03 0.81 10.21
N CYS A 439 3.00 0.14 11.37
CA CYS A 439 2.70 0.78 12.65
C CYS A 439 3.94 1.42 13.30
N GLU A 440 3.70 2.38 14.18
CA GLU A 440 4.76 3.13 14.88
C GLU A 440 5.70 2.23 15.70
N ASP A 441 5.18 1.24 16.42
CA ASP A 441 6.02 0.32 17.22
C ASP A 441 7.03 -0.45 16.34
N CYS A 442 6.60 -0.93 15.18
CA CYS A 442 7.51 -1.57 14.22
C CYS A 442 8.49 -0.57 13.60
N HIS A 443 8.04 0.64 13.27
CA HIS A 443 8.90 1.69 12.73
C HIS A 443 10.00 2.11 13.73
N LEU A 444 9.66 2.29 15.00
CA LEU A 444 10.61 2.58 16.08
C LEU A 444 11.53 1.38 16.37
N PHE A 445 11.00 0.15 16.37
CA PHE A 445 11.79 -1.07 16.51
C PHE A 445 12.83 -1.20 15.39
N PHE A 446 12.47 -1.02 14.11
CA PHE A 446 13.43 -1.13 13.00
C PHE A 446 14.46 0.00 12.97
N LYS A 447 14.09 1.22 13.37
CA LYS A 447 15.09 2.27 13.66
C LYS A 447 16.08 1.79 14.73
N GLY A 448 15.60 1.29 15.87
CA GLY A 448 16.43 0.72 16.93
C GLY A 448 17.34 -0.41 16.45
N VAL A 449 16.79 -1.42 15.77
CA VAL A 449 17.54 -2.58 15.25
C VAL A 449 18.59 -2.13 14.22
N SER A 450 18.30 -1.16 13.36
CA SER A 450 19.28 -0.62 12.38
C SER A 450 20.48 0.13 13.00
N LYS A 451 20.51 0.35 14.32
CA LYS A 451 21.71 0.77 15.07
C LYS A 451 22.52 -0.42 15.63
N ILE A 452 21.88 -1.56 15.80
CA ILE A 452 22.46 -2.79 16.38
C ILE A 452 23.04 -3.66 15.27
N VAL A 453 22.31 -3.83 14.17
CA VAL A 453 22.73 -4.60 13.01
C VAL A 453 23.27 -3.64 11.96
N THR A 454 24.56 -3.75 11.64
CA THR A 454 25.27 -2.87 10.70
C THR A 454 24.97 -3.23 9.24
N ARG A 455 23.69 -3.24 8.87
CA ARG A 455 23.16 -3.50 7.52
C ARG A 455 21.84 -2.76 7.30
N GLN A 456 21.55 -2.44 6.04
CA GLN A 456 20.30 -1.78 5.67
C GLN A 456 19.12 -2.76 5.79
N LEU A 457 18.04 -2.30 6.42
CA LEU A 457 16.78 -3.03 6.50
C LEU A 457 15.75 -2.26 5.67
N VAL A 458 15.07 -2.94 4.75
CA VAL A 458 14.11 -2.33 3.84
C VAL A 458 12.76 -2.97 4.06
N VAL A 459 11.75 -2.18 4.42
CA VAL A 459 10.39 -2.69 4.57
C VAL A 459 9.44 -1.93 3.66
N ARG A 460 8.83 -2.63 2.70
CA ARG A 460 7.70 -2.09 1.92
C ARG A 460 6.42 -2.35 2.69
N ASP A 461 5.66 -1.29 2.97
CA ASP A 461 4.29 -1.41 3.46
C ASP A 461 3.27 -1.29 2.32
N ALA A 462 1.98 -1.22 2.65
CA ALA A 462 0.91 -1.06 1.66
C ALA A 462 1.03 0.19 0.76
N THR A 463 1.86 1.18 1.11
CA THR A 463 1.97 2.48 0.45
C THR A 463 3.36 2.81 -0.08
N ARG A 464 4.43 2.40 0.63
CA ARG A 464 5.81 2.82 0.31
C ARG A 464 6.88 1.92 0.92
N PHE A 465 8.13 2.13 0.53
CA PHE A 465 9.30 1.63 1.25
C PHE A 465 9.70 2.54 2.41
N HIS A 466 10.21 1.91 3.46
CA HIS A 466 10.90 2.51 4.60
C HIS A 466 12.30 1.88 4.65
N HIS A 467 13.34 2.66 4.32
CA HIS A 467 14.73 2.20 4.39
C HIS A 467 15.30 2.60 5.75
N PHE A 468 15.57 1.61 6.61
CA PHE A 468 16.15 1.80 7.94
C PHE A 468 17.66 1.57 7.90
N ARG A 469 18.39 2.54 8.42
CA ARG A 469 19.85 2.54 8.46
C ARG A 469 20.35 3.46 9.57
N ASP A 470 21.26 2.96 10.40
CA ASP A 470 21.96 3.72 11.44
C ASP A 470 21.03 4.46 12.43
N GLY A 471 19.78 3.99 12.58
CA GLY A 471 18.73 4.62 13.40
C GLY A 471 17.79 5.59 12.69
N HIS A 472 18.03 5.87 11.42
CA HIS A 472 17.22 6.75 10.58
C HIS A 472 16.31 5.92 9.67
N CYS A 473 15.26 6.58 9.15
CA CYS A 473 14.37 6.01 8.13
C CYS A 473 14.25 7.00 6.97
N SER A 474 14.26 6.52 5.72
CA SER A 474 14.09 7.34 4.51
C SER A 474 12.88 8.27 4.56
N CYS A 475 11.84 7.92 5.31
CA CYS A 475 10.62 8.71 5.42
C CYS A 475 10.71 9.95 6.32
N LYS A 476 11.86 10.27 6.93
CA LYS A 476 12.04 11.47 7.79
C LYS A 476 11.00 11.57 8.93
N ASP A 477 10.55 10.43 9.45
CA ASP A 477 9.50 10.27 10.47
C ASP A 477 8.13 10.91 10.10
N TYR A 478 7.88 11.22 8.82
CA TYR A 478 6.67 11.95 8.37
C TYR A 478 5.35 11.19 8.61
N CYS A 479 5.39 9.91 8.95
CA CYS A 479 4.21 9.11 9.33
C CYS A 479 4.06 8.88 10.84
N THR A 480 4.97 9.38 11.67
CA THR A 480 4.98 9.25 13.13
C THR A 480 5.18 10.62 13.80
N LYS A 481 4.69 11.68 13.14
CA LYS A 481 5.03 13.08 13.44
C LYS A 481 4.10 13.76 14.46
N ILE A 482 3.79 13.12 15.59
CA ILE A 482 3.51 13.83 16.85
C ILE A 482 4.26 13.16 18.00
N ASP A 483 5.55 13.50 18.12
CA ASP A 483 6.19 13.63 19.43
C ASP A 483 7.57 14.29 19.30
N PHE A 484 8.45 13.76 18.44
CA PHE A 484 9.90 13.99 18.58
C PHE A 484 10.31 15.47 18.47
N ILE A 485 9.75 16.25 17.54
CA ILE A 485 10.10 17.68 17.39
C ILE A 485 9.55 18.52 18.56
N LEU A 486 8.34 18.23 19.06
CA LEU A 486 7.77 18.93 20.22
C LEU A 486 8.49 18.53 21.51
N LYS A 487 8.82 17.26 21.71
CA LYS A 487 9.62 16.80 22.85
C LYS A 487 11.05 17.34 22.80
N LEU A 488 11.70 17.37 21.63
CA LEU A 488 13.04 17.94 21.51
C LEU A 488 13.03 19.46 21.75
N ARG A 489 12.01 20.18 21.24
CA ARG A 489 11.79 21.59 21.53
C ARG A 489 11.58 21.84 23.02
N ASN A 490 10.62 21.16 23.64
CA ASN A 490 10.31 21.31 25.06
C ASN A 490 11.48 20.90 25.96
N LEU A 491 12.32 19.91 25.56
CA LEU A 491 13.54 19.55 26.27
C LEU A 491 14.63 20.62 26.15
N LEU A 492 14.82 21.23 24.96
CA LEU A 492 15.81 22.29 24.76
C LEU A 492 15.40 23.60 25.47
N GLU A 493 14.12 23.94 25.42
CA GLU A 493 13.53 25.06 26.18
C GLU A 493 13.62 24.81 27.70
N ALA A 494 13.29 23.60 28.19
CA ALA A 494 13.40 23.25 29.61
C ALA A 494 14.84 23.12 30.13
N CYS A 495 15.82 22.82 29.25
CA CYS A 495 17.24 22.83 29.59
C CYS A 495 17.90 24.21 29.43
N GLY A 496 17.15 25.26 29.05
CA GLY A 496 17.66 26.62 28.92
C GLY A 496 18.70 26.81 27.81
N VAL A 497 18.72 25.94 26.79
CA VAL A 497 19.71 25.98 25.71
C VAL A 497 19.20 26.88 24.57
N PRO A 498 19.82 28.05 24.31
CA PRO A 498 19.35 28.94 23.25
C PRO A 498 19.67 28.36 21.86
N VAL A 499 18.65 27.81 21.21
CA VAL A 499 18.76 27.28 19.84
C VAL A 499 18.84 28.43 18.83
N GLN A 500 20.06 28.86 18.50
CA GLN A 500 20.28 29.70 17.32
C GLN A 500 20.01 28.89 16.04
N LEU A 501 18.79 29.03 15.50
CA LEU A 501 18.47 28.55 14.17
C LEU A 501 19.28 29.36 13.13
N GLY A 502 20.15 28.68 12.38
CA GLY A 502 20.85 29.28 11.25
C GLY A 502 19.84 29.72 10.19
N GLY A 503 19.59 31.03 10.11
CA GLY A 503 18.50 31.58 9.30
C GLY A 503 18.71 31.39 7.80
N CYS A 504 17.82 30.65 7.16
CA CYS A 504 17.65 30.72 5.71
C CYS A 504 17.05 32.10 5.37
N LYS A 505 17.72 32.87 4.51
CA LYS A 505 17.37 34.28 4.26
C LYS A 505 16.19 34.44 3.30
N CYS A 506 14.98 34.48 3.84
CA CYS A 506 13.81 35.08 3.19
C CYS A 506 13.37 36.29 4.03
N ASN A 507 13.35 37.50 3.46
CA ASN A 507 13.29 38.74 4.23
C ASN A 507 12.27 39.74 3.64
N ASN A 508 11.53 40.43 4.51
CA ASN A 508 10.47 41.42 4.23
C ASN A 508 9.18 40.83 3.57
N MET A 509 7.96 41.32 3.78
CA MET A 509 7.39 42.48 4.50
C MET A 509 6.28 42.00 5.48
N CYS A 510 6.17 42.46 6.74
CA CYS A 510 5.50 43.68 7.25
C CYS A 510 3.96 43.74 7.02
N SER A 511 3.08 44.14 7.96
CA SER A 511 3.24 44.54 9.39
C SER A 511 1.85 44.69 10.08
N ASN A 512 1.85 45.01 11.40
CA ASN A 512 0.73 45.47 12.26
C ASN A 512 -0.18 44.38 12.86
N ALA A 513 -0.71 44.45 14.09
CA ALA A 513 -0.41 45.18 15.35
C ALA A 513 -1.26 44.49 16.48
N VAL A 514 -1.22 44.76 17.80
CA VAL A 514 -0.61 45.79 18.69
C VAL A 514 -0.05 45.07 19.95
N TRP A 515 0.41 45.79 20.98
CA TRP A 515 0.73 45.28 22.34
C TRP A 515 0.18 46.24 23.40
N ILE A 516 -0.50 45.75 24.45
CA ILE A 516 -0.74 46.47 25.72
C ILE A 516 -0.77 45.45 26.89
N PRO A 517 0.10 45.59 27.89
CA PRO A 517 -0.01 44.96 29.20
C PRO A 517 -0.38 45.98 30.29
N GLU A 518 -1.01 45.57 31.39
CA GLU A 518 -0.83 46.23 32.70
C GLU A 518 -1.24 45.30 33.86
N ASN A 519 -1.03 45.74 35.11
CA ASN A 519 -0.66 44.88 36.23
C ASN A 519 -1.55 45.02 37.49
N GLU A 520 -1.39 44.05 38.39
CA GLU A 520 -1.40 44.21 39.87
C GLU A 520 -2.69 44.32 40.74
N THR A 521 -2.62 43.57 41.85
CA THR A 521 -3.25 43.76 43.20
C THR A 521 -4.75 43.49 43.43
N GLY A 522 -5.05 42.86 44.59
CA GLY A 522 -6.41 42.64 45.10
C GLY A 522 -6.57 41.43 46.03
N SER A 523 -6.21 41.55 47.32
CA SER A 523 -6.23 40.44 48.30
C SER A 523 -7.27 40.60 49.41
N ARG A 524 -8.02 39.54 49.76
CA ARG A 524 -8.63 39.24 51.09
C ARG A 524 -9.31 37.85 51.10
N GLU A 525 -9.01 36.95 52.05
CA GLU A 525 -9.75 36.66 53.31
C GLU A 525 -11.18 36.13 53.07
N ARG A 526 -11.51 34.83 53.23
CA ARG A 526 -11.56 33.91 54.42
C ARG A 526 -12.85 34.00 55.26
N ALA A 527 -13.73 33.01 55.11
CA ALA A 527 -14.68 32.39 56.07
C ALA A 527 -15.54 31.40 55.23
N ASP A 528 -15.47 30.09 55.41
CA ASP A 528 -16.11 29.26 56.45
C ASP A 528 -17.65 29.15 56.28
N ASP A 529 -18.13 27.97 55.85
CA ASP A 529 -19.23 27.25 56.53
C ASP A 529 -19.48 25.82 55.98
N GLN A 530 -19.64 24.88 56.91
CA GLN A 530 -20.01 23.45 56.83
C GLN A 530 -20.37 23.00 58.27
N PRO A 531 -21.08 21.87 58.54
CA PRO A 531 -21.64 20.85 57.66
C PRO A 531 -23.09 20.38 57.99
N ALA A 532 -23.69 19.54 57.13
CA ALA A 532 -24.65 18.45 57.38
C ALA A 532 -24.94 17.79 55.99
N ILE A 533 -24.99 16.47 55.76
CA ILE A 533 -25.49 15.30 56.50
C ILE A 533 -27.02 15.31 56.67
N ASP A 534 -27.71 14.76 55.67
CA ASP A 534 -28.44 13.49 55.75
C ASP A 534 -28.29 12.73 54.40
#